data_AF-A0A961P6Q3-F1
#
_entry.id   AF-A0A961P6Q3-F1
#
_cell.length_a   1.000
_cell.length_b   1.000
_cell.length_c   1.000
_cell.angle_alpha   90.00
_cell.angle_beta   90.00
_cell.angle_gamma   90.00
#
_symmetry.space_group_name_H-M   'P 1'
#
loop_
_entity.id
_entity.type
_entity.pdbx_description
1 polymer ?
#
loop_
_entity_poly.entity_id
_entity_poly.type
_entity_poly.pdbx_seq_one_letter_code
_entity_poly.pdbx_strand_id
1 'polypeptide(L)'
;SHLALMAMVARRIGWAITTPLGFMRAARFHDDIEAHPLPFAGDARTISLFAGADWTDTVPRDVAQTVRRLVQSQMIDPGVARLPWLAGQLRVIDQL
;
A
#
# COMPACT_ATOMS: atom_id res chain seq x y z
N SER A 1 -5.20 -13.74 9.04
CA SER A 1 -4.58 -13.19 7.81
C SER A 1 -5.42 -12.04 7.29
N HIS A 2 -4.81 -10.98 6.75
CA HIS A 2 -5.51 -9.83 6.16
C HIS A 2 -6.55 -10.23 5.10
N LEU A 3 -6.19 -11.15 4.19
CA LEU A 3 -7.10 -11.62 3.14
C LEU A 3 -8.34 -12.35 3.68
N ALA A 4 -8.23 -13.00 4.85
CA ALA A 4 -9.37 -13.65 5.49
C ALA A 4 -10.35 -12.61 6.07
N LEU A 5 -9.82 -11.53 6.68
CA LEU A 5 -10.65 -10.40 7.14
C LEU A 5 -11.38 -9.75 5.95
N MET A 6 -10.67 -9.47 4.85
CA MET A 6 -11.28 -8.90 3.65
C MET A 6 -12.34 -9.82 3.04
N ALA A 7 -12.15 -11.14 3.06
CA ALA A 7 -13.17 -12.09 2.62
C ALA A 7 -14.43 -12.06 3.48
N MET A 8 -14.31 -11.85 4.79
CA MET A 8 -15.46 -11.67 5.69
C MET A 8 -16.21 -10.37 5.35
N VAL A 9 -15.49 -9.26 5.15
CA VAL A 9 -16.10 -7.98 4.74
C VAL A 9 -16.85 -8.11 3.41
N ALA A 10 -16.24 -8.74 2.39
CA ALA A 10 -16.89 -9.00 1.09
C ALA A 10 -18.16 -9.84 1.23
N ARG A 11 -18.19 -10.76 2.19
CA ARG A 11 -19.36 -11.60 2.51
C ARG A 11 -20.37 -10.89 3.42
N ARG A 12 -20.20 -9.59 3.66
CA ARG A 12 -21.03 -8.74 4.54
C ARG A 12 -21.00 -9.20 6.01
N ILE A 13 -19.92 -9.83 6.43
CA ILE A 13 -19.67 -10.24 7.81
C ILE A 13 -18.82 -9.16 8.48
N GLY A 14 -19.48 -8.07 8.85
CA GLY A 14 -18.88 -6.91 9.54
C GLY A 14 -18.07 -5.98 8.64
N TRP A 15 -17.26 -5.13 9.27
CA TRP A 15 -16.38 -4.15 8.63
C TRP A 15 -14.96 -4.28 9.17
N ALA A 16 -13.99 -3.68 8.47
CA ALA A 16 -12.60 -3.63 8.91
C ALA A 16 -11.98 -2.27 8.57
N ILE A 17 -11.06 -1.81 9.42
CA ILE A 17 -10.12 -0.74 9.09
C ILE A 17 -8.87 -1.39 8.48
N THR A 18 -8.40 -0.85 7.36
CA THR A 18 -7.19 -1.34 6.71
C THR A 18 -6.40 -0.21 6.07
N THR A 19 -5.14 -0.50 5.74
CA THR A 19 -4.30 0.41 4.97
C THR A 19 -4.66 0.33 3.49
N PRO A 20 -4.39 1.37 2.68
CA PRO A 20 -4.57 1.30 1.23
C PRO A 20 -3.82 0.12 0.61
N LEU A 21 -2.62 -0.19 1.10
CA LEU A 21 -1.85 -1.36 0.65
C LEU A 21 -2.56 -2.69 0.96
N GLY A 22 -3.17 -2.80 2.15
CA GLY A 22 -4.00 -3.94 2.52
C GLY A 22 -5.20 -4.08 1.59
N PHE A 23 -5.89 -2.98 1.31
CA PHE A 23 -6.99 -2.97 0.35
C PHE A 23 -6.52 -3.43 -1.04
N MET A 24 -5.45 -2.84 -1.60
CA MET A 24 -4.95 -3.17 -2.94
C MET A 24 -4.54 -4.65 -3.09
N ARG A 25 -4.00 -5.26 -2.02
CA ARG A 25 -3.69 -6.70 -2.01
C ARG A 25 -4.94 -7.59 -2.13
N ALA A 26 -6.12 -7.08 -1.75
CA ALA A 26 -7.39 -7.79 -1.74
C ALA A 26 -8.18 -7.62 -3.05
N ALA A 27 -7.50 -7.43 -4.19
CA ALA A 27 -8.08 -7.12 -5.51
C ALA A 27 -9.31 -7.97 -5.88
N ARG A 28 -9.27 -9.28 -5.63
CA ARG A 28 -10.38 -10.21 -5.92
C ARG A 28 -11.69 -9.94 -5.17
N PHE A 29 -11.67 -9.08 -4.15
CA PHE A 29 -12.83 -8.72 -3.34
C PHE A 29 -13.26 -7.27 -3.57
N HIS A 30 -12.58 -6.53 -4.46
CA HIS A 30 -12.81 -5.10 -4.65
C HIS A 30 -14.22 -4.75 -5.14
N ASP A 31 -14.84 -5.64 -5.92
CA ASP A 31 -16.19 -5.40 -6.44
C ASP A 31 -17.29 -5.67 -5.40
N ASP A 32 -16.93 -6.37 -4.31
CA ASP A 32 -17.84 -6.72 -3.20
C ASP A 32 -17.64 -5.84 -1.96
N ILE A 33 -16.74 -4.84 -2.03
CA ILE A 33 -16.35 -4.00 -0.88
C ILE A 33 -16.29 -2.54 -1.28
N GLU A 34 -16.89 -1.69 -0.45
CA GLU A 34 -16.74 -0.24 -0.54
C GLU A 34 -15.70 0.25 0.47
N ALA A 35 -14.78 1.12 0.04
CA ALA A 35 -13.74 1.69 0.88
C ALA A 35 -13.98 3.20 1.07
N HIS A 36 -13.96 3.63 2.33
CA HIS A 36 -14.19 5.01 2.73
C HIS A 36 -12.95 5.59 3.43
N PRO A 37 -12.71 6.91 3.31
CA PRO A 37 -11.66 7.59 4.06
C PRO A 37 -11.96 7.56 5.57
N LEU A 38 -10.90 7.52 6.38
CA LEU A 38 -11.01 7.61 7.84
C LEU A 38 -11.09 9.08 8.28
N PRO A 39 -11.83 9.41 9.35
CA PRO A 39 -12.01 10.78 9.82
C PRO A 39 -10.81 11.32 10.64
N PHE A 40 -9.62 10.73 10.47
CA PHE A 40 -8.41 11.09 11.20
C PHE A 40 -7.19 11.00 10.29
N ALA A 41 -6.08 11.61 10.72
CA ALA A 41 -4.84 11.65 9.96
C ALA A 41 -4.32 10.23 9.67
N GLY A 42 -3.79 10.04 8.47
CA GLY A 42 -3.11 8.81 8.08
C GLY A 42 -1.76 8.66 8.79
N ASP A 43 -1.24 7.43 8.76
CA ASP A 43 0.08 7.10 9.28
C ASP A 43 1.04 6.78 8.12
N ALA A 44 2.35 6.91 8.37
CA ALA A 44 3.40 6.54 7.44
C ALA A 44 4.06 5.23 7.88
N ARG A 45 4.38 4.37 6.91
CA ARG A 45 5.14 3.14 7.18
C ARG A 45 6.48 3.17 6.47
N THR A 46 7.55 3.01 7.24
CA THR A 46 8.90 2.83 6.68
C THR A 46 9.09 1.39 6.22
N ILE A 47 9.57 1.22 4.98
CA ILE A 47 10.03 -0.06 4.44
C ILE A 47 11.55 0.01 4.34
N SER A 48 12.23 -0.83 5.12
CA SER A 48 13.70 -0.84 5.18
C SER A 48 14.28 -1.94 4.28
N LEU A 49 15.29 -1.59 3.48
CA LEU A 49 16.14 -2.53 2.77
C LEU A 49 17.42 -2.74 3.59
N PHE A 50 17.73 -3.99 3.90
CA PHE A 50 18.98 -4.37 4.56
C PHE A 50 19.89 -5.07 3.55
N ALA A 51 21.15 -4.68 3.51
CA ALA A 51 22.17 -5.28 2.65
C ALA A 51 23.43 -5.62 3.46
N GLY A 52 24.17 -6.64 3.04
CA GLY A 52 25.45 -6.99 3.65
C GLY A 52 26.51 -5.92 3.38
N ALA A 53 27.52 -5.83 4.25
CA ALA A 53 28.59 -4.83 4.13
C ALA A 53 29.43 -4.98 2.84
N ASP A 54 29.45 -6.18 2.26
CA ASP A 54 30.22 -6.51 1.05
C ASP A 54 29.56 -5.99 -0.25
N TRP A 55 28.34 -5.45 -0.17
CA TRP A 55 27.66 -4.86 -1.32
C TRP A 55 28.15 -3.43 -1.54
N THR A 56 28.66 -3.16 -2.73
CA THR A 56 28.99 -1.79 -3.16
C THR A 56 27.73 -0.94 -3.15
N ASP A 57 27.82 0.31 -2.68
CA ASP A 57 26.70 1.22 -2.36
C ASP A 57 25.63 1.38 -3.47
N THR A 58 26.01 1.08 -4.71
CA THR A 58 25.15 1.17 -5.89
C THR A 58 23.98 0.18 -5.87
N VAL A 59 24.22 -1.10 -5.52
CA VAL A 59 23.18 -2.14 -5.68
C VAL A 59 22.00 -1.95 -4.73
N PRO A 60 22.19 -1.75 -3.40
CA PRO A 60 21.06 -1.54 -2.50
C PRO A 60 20.27 -0.28 -2.86
N ARG A 61 20.95 0.77 -3.34
CA ARG A 61 20.32 1.99 -3.81
C ARG A 61 19.45 1.76 -5.04
N ASP A 62 19.95 1.02 -6.02
CA ASP A 62 19.20 0.67 -7.24
C ASP A 62 17.97 -0.19 -6.94
N VAL A 63 18.11 -1.13 -5.99
CA VAL A 63 16.99 -1.94 -5.49
C VAL A 63 15.94 -1.04 -4.84
N ALA A 64 16.35 -0.13 -3.94
CA ALA A 64 15.42 0.78 -3.29
C ALA A 64 14.69 1.69 -4.29
N GLN A 65 15.39 2.22 -5.29
CA GLN A 65 14.79 3.01 -6.37
C GLN A 65 13.80 2.19 -7.21
N THR A 66 14.16 0.94 -7.54
CA THR A 66 13.29 0.04 -8.30
C THR A 66 12.03 -0.30 -7.53
N VAL A 67 12.14 -0.58 -6.23
CA VAL A 67 10.98 -0.81 -5.36
C VAL A 67 10.09 0.44 -5.30
N ARG A 68 10.64 1.65 -5.18
CA ARG A 68 9.84 2.89 -5.21
C ARG A 68 9.05 3.04 -6.51
N ARG A 69 9.66 2.77 -7.68
CA ARG A 69 8.97 2.79 -8.98
C ARG A 69 7.87 1.73 -9.09
N LEU A 70 8.11 0.53 -8.57
CA LEU A 70 7.11 -0.54 -8.54
C LEU A 70 5.96 -0.19 -7.61
N VAL A 71 6.23 0.34 -6.42
CA VAL A 71 5.18 0.82 -5.50
C VAL A 71 4.34 1.91 -6.16
N GLN A 72 4.97 2.86 -6.85
CA GLN A 72 4.24 3.89 -7.58
C GLN A 72 3.30 3.29 -8.64
N SER A 73 3.88 2.56 -9.61
CA SER A 73 3.14 2.08 -10.78
C SER A 73 2.17 0.93 -10.50
N GLN A 74 2.45 0.08 -9.51
CA GLN A 74 1.67 -1.12 -9.25
C GLN A 74 0.69 -0.97 -8.08
N MET A 75 0.94 -0.04 -7.14
CA MET A 75 0.11 0.10 -5.95
C MET A 75 -0.51 1.50 -5.83
N ILE A 76 0.28 2.57 -5.96
CA ILE A 76 -0.20 3.94 -5.75
C ILE A 76 -1.08 4.39 -6.91
N ASP A 77 -0.59 4.35 -8.14
CA ASP A 77 -1.35 4.83 -9.30
C ASP A 77 -2.68 4.06 -9.48
N PRO A 78 -2.70 2.70 -9.41
CA PRO A 78 -3.96 1.97 -9.48
C PRO A 78 -4.87 2.22 -8.26
N GLY A 79 -4.29 2.41 -7.08
CA GLY A 79 -5.03 2.72 -5.86
C GLY A 79 -5.74 4.07 -5.95
N VAL A 80 -5.05 5.11 -6.42
CA VAL A 80 -5.63 6.45 -6.64
C VAL A 80 -6.66 6.41 -7.77
N ALA A 81 -6.42 5.67 -8.84
CA ALA A 81 -7.40 5.51 -9.93
C ALA A 81 -8.71 4.89 -9.44
N ARG A 82 -8.64 3.91 -8.52
CA ARG A 82 -9.85 3.26 -7.96
C ARG A 82 -10.47 4.03 -6.80
N LEU A 83 -9.67 4.66 -5.96
CA LEU A 83 -10.09 5.41 -4.78
C LEU A 83 -9.53 6.84 -4.88
N PRO A 84 -10.17 7.74 -5.66
CA PRO A 84 -9.62 9.08 -5.93
C PRO A 84 -9.34 9.93 -4.69
N TRP A 85 -10.04 9.66 -3.59
CA TRP A 85 -9.80 10.31 -2.30
C TRP A 85 -8.42 10.01 -1.68
N LEU A 86 -7.69 9.00 -2.19
CA LEU A 86 -6.30 8.73 -1.82
C LEU A 86 -5.30 9.67 -2.49
N ALA A 87 -5.71 10.47 -3.48
CA ALA A 87 -4.82 11.41 -4.16
C ALA A 87 -4.16 12.36 -3.15
N GLY A 88 -2.82 12.43 -3.18
CA GLY A 88 -2.02 13.20 -2.21
C GLY A 88 -1.86 12.57 -0.83
N GLN A 89 -2.70 11.59 -0.47
CA GLN A 89 -2.61 10.86 0.81
C GLN A 89 -1.75 9.59 0.69
N LEU A 90 -1.92 8.82 -0.38
CA LEU A 90 -1.11 7.64 -0.67
C LEU A 90 0.07 8.04 -1.55
N ARG A 91 1.26 8.17 -0.95
CA ARG A 91 2.48 8.58 -1.67
C ARG A 91 3.74 7.99 -1.05
N VAL A 92 4.79 7.87 -1.85
CA VAL A 92 6.14 7.66 -1.33
C VAL A 92 6.58 8.94 -0.63
N ILE A 93 7.15 8.79 0.57
CA ILE A 93 7.72 9.90 1.34
C ILE A 93 9.23 9.82 1.18
N ASP A 94 9.84 10.93 0.75
CA ASP A 94 11.28 11.10 0.80
C ASP A 94 11.64 11.59 2.19
N GLN A 95 12.50 10.84 2.88
CA GLN A 95 13.16 11.33 4.09
C GLN A 95 14.35 12.17 3.62
N LEU A 96 14.31 13.49 3.91
CA LEU A 96 15.49 14.35 3.92
C LEU A 96 16.46 13.90 5.02
#